data_AF-A0A7R9DLV0-F1
#
_entry.id   AF-A0A7R9DLV0-F1
#
_cell.length_a   1.000
_cell.length_b   1.000
_cell.length_c   1.000
_cell.angle_alpha   90.00
_cell.angle_beta   90.00
_cell.angle_gamma   90.00
#
_symmetry.space_group_name_H-M   'P 1'
#
loop_
_entity.id
_entity.type
_entity.pdbx_description
1 polymer ?
#
loop_
_entity_poly.entity_id
_entity_poly.type
_entity_poly.pdbx_seq_one_letter_code
_entity_poly.pdbx_strand_id
1 'polypeptide(L)'
;MDQLSEMTDVSAILRLWDEDYQTPNYDPIAILTRLAELIEAQTENYLKMDPDPFDERHPSRTDPDCALGHILKVVFRKDAFMNKLVNDYLKDNYFARGSNNSSKDSRKLNIAACRLMLDIMPGLEVSAVFQVPEMESLIHRLYSWAEKSPQPLKSYATGLLAAAMDVQDIAANFR
;
A
#
# COMPACT_ATOMS: atom_id res chain seq x y z
N MET A 1 19.14 -7.96 -10.09
CA MET A 1 17.76 -8.30 -9.67
C MET A 1 17.78 -9.23 -8.46
N ASP A 2 18.74 -10.15 -8.33
CA ASP A 2 18.82 -11.14 -7.24
C ASP A 2 19.00 -10.58 -5.81
N GLN A 3 19.64 -9.42 -5.61
CA GLN A 3 19.89 -8.93 -4.26
C GLN A 3 18.65 -8.41 -3.53
N LEU A 4 17.67 -7.81 -4.23
CA LEU A 4 16.48 -7.26 -3.58
C LEU A 4 15.51 -8.36 -3.11
N SER A 5 15.38 -9.44 -3.88
CA SER A 5 14.53 -10.59 -3.53
C SER A 5 15.03 -11.36 -2.30
N GLU A 6 16.29 -11.22 -1.94
CA GLU A 6 16.88 -11.86 -0.76
C GLU A 6 16.81 -10.97 0.49
N MET A 7 16.54 -9.66 0.34
CA MET A 7 16.47 -8.74 1.47
C MET A 7 15.26 -9.02 2.35
N THR A 8 15.49 -9.27 3.63
CA THR A 8 14.43 -9.49 4.63
C THR A 8 14.24 -8.29 5.57
N ASP A 9 15.21 -7.37 5.61
CA ASP A 9 15.14 -6.16 6.42
C ASP A 9 14.40 -5.03 5.69
N VAL A 10 13.20 -4.72 6.17
CA VAL A 10 12.35 -3.62 5.67
C VAL A 10 13.05 -2.27 5.78
N SER A 11 13.88 -2.05 6.80
CA SER A 11 14.62 -0.78 6.96
C SER A 11 15.65 -0.60 5.86
N ALA A 12 16.34 -1.68 5.47
CA ALA A 12 17.29 -1.66 4.37
C ALA A 12 16.60 -1.43 3.01
N ILE A 13 15.45 -2.06 2.78
CA ILE A 13 14.65 -1.87 1.55
C ILE A 13 14.16 -0.43 1.44
N LEU A 14 13.66 0.15 2.53
CA LEU A 14 13.21 1.55 2.55
C LEU A 14 14.37 2.53 2.38
N ARG A 15 15.59 2.18 2.82
CA ARG A 15 16.79 2.98 2.55
C ARG A 15 17.15 2.97 1.07
N LEU A 16 17.13 1.80 0.41
CA LEU A 16 17.34 1.72 -1.04
C LEU A 16 16.31 2.55 -1.80
N TRP A 17 15.04 2.47 -1.39
CA TRP A 17 14.01 3.31 -1.96
C TRP A 17 14.33 4.80 -1.79
N ASP A 18 14.80 5.23 -0.63
CA ASP A 18 15.14 6.63 -0.31
C ASP A 18 16.29 7.16 -1.19
N GLU A 19 17.24 6.30 -1.54
CA GLU A 19 18.37 6.63 -2.43
C GLU A 19 17.93 6.85 -3.89
N ASP A 20 16.95 6.09 -4.37
CA ASP A 20 16.62 6.03 -5.80
C ASP A 20 15.31 6.74 -6.20
N TYR A 21 14.37 6.99 -5.27
CA TYR A 21 13.00 7.40 -5.65
C TYR A 21 12.88 8.75 -6.35
N GLN A 22 13.89 9.61 -6.23
CA GLN A 22 13.97 10.91 -6.90
C GLN A 22 14.59 10.82 -8.30
N THR A 23 15.13 9.67 -8.67
CA THR A 23 15.75 9.50 -9.98
C THR A 23 14.71 9.60 -11.11
N PRO A 24 15.04 10.24 -12.24
CA PRO A 24 14.14 10.28 -13.39
C PRO A 24 13.81 8.87 -13.90
N ASN A 25 12.53 8.62 -14.19
CA ASN A 25 12.03 7.31 -14.62
C ASN A 25 12.19 6.17 -13.60
N TYR A 26 12.31 6.48 -12.30
CA TYR A 26 12.32 5.47 -11.25
C TYR A 26 11.14 4.50 -11.36
N ASP A 27 11.41 3.21 -11.19
CA ASP A 27 10.40 2.16 -11.20
C ASP A 27 10.25 1.54 -9.80
N PRO A 28 9.23 1.95 -9.03
CA PRO A 28 9.03 1.48 -7.66
C PRO A 28 8.48 0.04 -7.59
N ILE A 29 8.08 -0.60 -8.70
CA ILE A 29 7.35 -1.87 -8.69
C ILE A 29 8.08 -2.95 -7.87
N ALA A 30 9.40 -3.08 -8.06
CA ALA A 30 10.18 -4.11 -7.38
C ALA A 30 10.23 -3.91 -5.86
N ILE A 31 10.40 -2.65 -5.40
CA ILE A 31 10.39 -2.30 -3.97
C ILE A 31 9.02 -2.57 -3.36
N LEU A 32 7.95 -2.11 -4.00
CA LEU A 32 6.58 -2.29 -3.49
C LEU A 32 6.22 -3.78 -3.40
N THR A 33 6.57 -4.56 -4.43
CA THR A 33 6.35 -6.01 -4.45
C THR A 33 7.09 -6.69 -3.31
N ARG A 34 8.35 -6.32 -3.08
CA ARG A 34 9.16 -6.93 -2.02
C ARG A 34 8.62 -6.60 -0.62
N LEU A 35 8.19 -5.36 -0.40
CA LEU A 35 7.58 -4.96 0.87
C LEU A 35 6.28 -5.72 1.12
N ALA A 36 5.42 -5.87 0.10
CA ALA A 36 4.18 -6.64 0.21
C ALA A 36 4.45 -8.10 0.62
N GLU A 37 5.38 -8.78 -0.08
CA GLU A 37 5.76 -10.17 0.25
C GLU A 37 6.24 -10.33 1.70
N LEU A 38 7.05 -9.40 2.20
CA LEU A 38 7.54 -9.46 3.58
C LEU A 38 6.43 -9.24 4.60
N ILE A 39 5.53 -8.30 4.34
CA ILE A 39 4.42 -8.00 5.24
C ILE A 39 3.44 -9.16 5.24
N GLU A 40 3.03 -9.68 4.08
CA GLU A 40 2.16 -10.85 3.98
C GLU A 40 2.72 -12.07 4.72
N ALA A 41 4.03 -12.35 4.57
CA ALA A 41 4.68 -13.44 5.29
C ALA A 41 4.62 -13.24 6.81
N GLN A 42 4.81 -12.01 7.30
CA GLN A 42 4.68 -11.72 8.72
C GLN A 42 3.22 -11.68 9.19
N THR A 43 2.27 -11.29 8.35
CA THR A 43 0.83 -11.40 8.62
C THR A 43 0.44 -12.86 8.79
N GLU A 44 0.88 -13.75 7.90
CA GLU A 44 0.63 -15.18 8.03
C GLU A 44 1.24 -15.73 9.33
N ASN A 45 2.48 -15.35 9.67
CA ASN A 45 3.11 -15.76 10.93
C ASN A 45 2.36 -15.24 12.15
N TYR A 46 1.89 -13.98 12.11
CA TYR A 46 1.11 -13.38 13.19
C TYR A 46 -0.22 -14.11 13.38
N LEU A 47 -0.95 -14.41 12.30
CA LEU A 47 -2.21 -15.14 12.35
C LEU A 47 -2.05 -16.58 12.87
N LYS A 48 -0.90 -17.23 12.64
CA LYS A 48 -0.58 -18.54 13.22
C LYS A 48 -0.42 -18.52 14.74
N MET A 49 -0.24 -17.34 15.35
CA MET A 49 -0.22 -17.18 16.80
C MET A 49 -1.62 -17.16 17.42
N ASP A 50 -2.66 -17.35 16.60
CA ASP A 50 -4.08 -17.31 17.01
C ASP A 50 -4.49 -16.00 17.70
N PRO A 51 -4.24 -14.83 17.06
CA PRO A 51 -4.69 -13.56 17.60
C PRO A 51 -6.22 -13.48 17.58
N ASP A 52 -6.80 -12.73 18.51
CA ASP A 52 -8.25 -12.52 18.55
C ASP A 52 -8.75 -11.87 17.24
N PRO A 53 -9.65 -12.51 16.49
CA PRO A 53 -10.14 -11.99 15.21
C PRO A 53 -10.98 -10.70 15.35
N PHE A 54 -11.42 -10.36 16.56
CA PHE A 54 -12.15 -9.12 16.84
C PHE A 54 -11.25 -8.00 17.38
N ASP A 55 -9.95 -8.26 17.58
CA ASP A 55 -9.02 -7.23 18.00
C ASP A 55 -8.52 -6.41 16.80
N GLU A 56 -9.16 -5.26 16.59
CA GLU A 56 -8.83 -4.31 15.52
C GLU A 56 -7.61 -3.42 15.85
N ARG A 57 -6.98 -3.60 17.02
CA ARG A 57 -5.82 -2.79 17.39
C ARG A 57 -4.62 -3.17 16.52
N HIS A 58 -3.74 -2.20 16.30
CA HIS A 58 -2.47 -2.44 15.62
C HIS A 58 -1.73 -3.64 16.27
N PRO A 59 -1.16 -4.59 15.50
CA PRO A 59 -0.50 -5.79 16.03
C PRO A 59 0.48 -5.55 17.19
N SER A 60 1.28 -4.48 17.12
CA SER A 60 2.22 -4.09 18.18
C SER A 60 1.59 -3.60 19.50
N ARG A 61 0.26 -3.41 19.56
CA ARG A 61 -0.48 -3.11 20.79
C ARG A 61 -0.99 -4.38 21.45
N THR A 62 -1.22 -5.44 20.68
CA THR A 62 -1.65 -6.75 21.15
C THR A 62 -0.42 -7.58 21.58
N ASP A 63 0.63 -7.57 20.76
CA ASP A 63 1.94 -8.14 21.07
C ASP A 63 3.05 -7.14 20.71
N PRO A 64 3.66 -6.47 21.71
CA PRO A 64 4.71 -5.47 21.49
C PRO A 64 5.94 -5.96 20.72
N ASP A 65 6.24 -7.26 20.81
CA ASP A 65 7.44 -7.89 20.24
C ASP A 65 7.15 -8.61 18.90
N CYS A 66 5.91 -8.55 18.39
CA CYS A 66 5.57 -9.20 17.12
C CYS A 66 6.27 -8.55 15.92
N ALA A 67 6.83 -9.39 15.04
CA ALA A 67 7.56 -8.94 13.85
C ALA A 67 6.70 -8.07 12.92
N LEU A 68 5.43 -8.45 12.71
CA LEU A 68 4.47 -7.66 11.92
C LEU A 68 4.31 -6.25 12.50
N GLY A 69 4.15 -6.15 13.82
CA GLY A 69 4.02 -4.88 14.51
C GLY A 69 5.23 -3.97 14.33
N HIS A 70 6.43 -4.52 14.38
CA HIS A 70 7.67 -3.78 14.12
C HIS A 70 7.79 -3.32 12.67
N ILE A 71 7.50 -4.19 11.70
CA ILE A 71 7.56 -3.85 10.28
C ILE A 71 6.61 -2.70 9.95
N LEU A 72 5.36 -2.78 10.39
CA LEU A 72 4.37 -1.72 10.16
C LEU A 72 4.83 -0.39 10.74
N LYS A 73 5.34 -0.38 11.98
CA LYS A 73 5.93 0.83 12.60
C LYS A 73 7.06 1.43 11.77
N VAL A 74 7.93 0.60 11.18
CA VAL A 74 9.06 1.08 10.35
C VAL A 74 8.55 1.72 9.06
N VAL A 75 7.57 1.10 8.38
CA VAL A 75 6.96 1.64 7.16
C VAL A 75 6.26 2.97 7.44
N PHE A 76 5.44 3.05 8.48
CA PHE A 76 4.70 4.28 8.81
C PHE A 76 5.57 5.43 9.29
N ARG A 77 6.77 5.16 9.83
CA ARG A 77 7.75 6.20 10.17
C ARG A 77 8.42 6.83 8.96
N LYS A 78 8.24 6.27 7.75
CA LYS A 78 8.77 6.83 6.51
C LYS A 78 7.71 7.65 5.79
N ASP A 79 7.48 8.87 6.26
CA ASP A 79 6.47 9.80 5.72
C ASP A 79 6.61 10.02 4.21
N ALA A 80 7.84 10.19 3.71
CA ALA A 80 8.10 10.38 2.29
C ALA A 80 7.64 9.17 1.46
N PHE A 81 7.84 7.96 1.97
CA PHE A 81 7.41 6.72 1.32
C PHE A 81 5.89 6.63 1.30
N MET A 82 5.24 6.82 2.45
CA MET A 82 3.79 6.79 2.56
C MET A 82 3.12 7.82 1.66
N ASN A 83 3.68 9.04 1.62
CA ASN A 83 3.22 10.09 0.74
C ASN A 83 3.33 9.66 -0.74
N LYS A 84 4.46 9.11 -1.16
CA LYS A 84 4.65 8.62 -2.54
C LYS A 84 3.73 7.46 -2.89
N LEU A 85 3.52 6.53 -1.96
CA LEU A 85 2.62 5.40 -2.13
C LEU A 85 1.20 5.86 -2.44
N VAL A 86 0.66 6.75 -1.61
CA VAL A 86 -0.73 7.24 -1.75
C VAL A 86 -0.87 8.22 -2.90
N ASN A 87 0.02 9.22 -2.97
CA ASN A 87 -0.15 10.35 -3.89
C ASN A 87 0.38 10.11 -5.30
N ASP A 88 1.33 9.21 -5.50
CA ASP A 88 1.96 9.02 -6.80
C ASP A 88 1.74 7.62 -7.36
N TYR A 89 1.99 6.56 -6.58
CA TYR A 89 1.98 5.19 -7.09
C TYR A 89 0.57 4.62 -7.32
N LEU A 90 -0.45 5.19 -6.68
CA LEU A 90 -1.86 4.87 -6.95
C LEU A 90 -2.44 5.67 -8.12
N LYS A 91 -1.67 6.50 -8.85
CA LYS A 91 -2.17 7.23 -10.02
C LYS A 91 -1.96 6.44 -11.32
N ASP A 92 -2.92 6.52 -12.23
CA ASP A 92 -2.83 5.88 -13.56
C ASP A 92 -1.74 6.52 -14.44
N ASN A 93 -1.34 7.76 -14.15
CA ASN A 93 -0.45 8.56 -14.99
C ASN A 93 0.98 8.71 -14.43
N TYR A 94 1.40 7.87 -13.47
CA TYR A 94 2.73 7.96 -12.85
C TYR A 94 3.86 8.00 -13.89
N PHE A 95 3.93 7.00 -14.78
CA PHE A 95 4.97 6.95 -15.81
C PHE A 95 4.77 7.99 -16.93
N ALA A 96 3.53 8.43 -17.15
CA ALA A 96 3.21 9.45 -18.16
C ALA A 96 3.64 10.87 -17.75
N ARG A 97 3.75 11.18 -16.45
CA ARG A 97 4.21 12.49 -15.95
C ARG A 97 5.73 12.65 -15.96
N GLY A 98 6.48 11.55 -15.87
CA GLY A 98 7.94 11.57 -15.69
C GLY A 98 8.75 11.19 -16.94
N SER A 99 8.11 10.71 -18.01
CA SER A 99 8.79 10.14 -19.16
C SER A 99 8.29 10.71 -20.49
N ASN A 100 9.21 10.92 -21.42
CA ASN A 100 8.90 11.10 -22.85
C ASN A 100 8.37 9.80 -23.50
N ASN A 101 8.26 8.72 -22.71
CA ASN A 101 7.85 7.40 -23.15
C ASN A 101 6.44 7.09 -22.64
N SER A 102 5.45 7.70 -23.31
CA SER A 102 4.01 7.66 -23.03
C SER A 102 3.36 6.26 -23.14
N SER A 103 4.15 5.20 -23.34
CA SER A 103 3.68 3.83 -23.57
C SER A 103 3.79 2.91 -22.34
N LYS A 104 4.46 3.31 -21.26
CA LYS A 104 4.61 2.44 -20.08
C LYS A 104 3.33 2.47 -19.23
N ASP A 105 2.63 1.35 -19.22
CA ASP A 105 1.39 1.17 -18.46
C ASP A 105 1.65 1.15 -16.94
N SER A 106 0.97 2.03 -16.20
CA SER A 106 1.03 2.11 -14.74
C SER A 106 0.31 0.96 -14.04
N ARG A 107 -0.48 0.15 -14.73
CA ARG A 107 -1.28 -0.93 -14.12
C ARG A 107 -0.47 -1.89 -13.25
N LYS A 108 0.74 -2.29 -13.65
CA LYS A 108 1.61 -3.15 -12.81
C LYS A 108 2.02 -2.45 -11.52
N LEU A 109 2.27 -1.15 -11.60
CA LEU A 109 2.53 -0.31 -10.43
C LEU A 109 1.28 -0.18 -9.56
N ASN A 110 0.12 0.10 -10.14
CA ASN A 110 -1.12 0.20 -9.36
C ASN A 110 -1.47 -1.13 -8.68
N ILE A 111 -1.21 -2.28 -9.31
CA ILE A 111 -1.35 -3.60 -8.67
C ILE A 111 -0.43 -3.72 -7.44
N ALA A 112 0.86 -3.42 -7.60
CA ALA A 112 1.83 -3.53 -6.50
C ALA A 112 1.52 -2.55 -5.36
N ALA A 113 1.11 -1.33 -5.70
CA ALA A 113 0.73 -0.30 -4.74
C ALA A 113 -0.56 -0.66 -3.99
N CYS A 114 -1.61 -1.14 -4.68
CA CYS A 114 -2.85 -1.55 -4.04
C CYS A 114 -2.66 -2.77 -3.12
N ARG A 115 -1.84 -3.75 -3.55
CA ARG A 115 -1.46 -4.89 -2.70
C ARG A 115 -0.80 -4.43 -1.42
N LEU A 116 0.26 -3.62 -1.52
CA LEU A 116 0.96 -3.10 -0.35
C LEU A 116 0.06 -2.25 0.55
N MET A 117 -0.81 -1.41 -0.03
CA MET A 117 -1.77 -0.61 0.73
C MET A 117 -2.72 -1.47 1.57
N LEU A 118 -3.18 -2.61 1.05
CA LEU A 118 -3.98 -3.58 1.81
C LEU A 118 -3.17 -4.22 2.92
N ASP A 119 -1.93 -4.64 2.63
CA ASP A 119 -1.08 -5.35 3.58
C ASP A 119 -0.74 -4.48 4.81
N ILE A 120 -0.64 -3.15 4.63
CA ILE A 120 -0.36 -2.22 5.72
C ILE A 120 -1.62 -1.75 6.47
N MET A 121 -2.83 -2.06 5.98
CA MET A 121 -4.08 -1.61 6.61
C MET A 121 -4.19 -1.90 8.12
N PRO A 122 -3.77 -3.08 8.65
CA PRO A 122 -3.87 -3.36 10.08
C PRO A 122 -3.12 -2.37 10.99
N GLY A 123 -2.19 -1.58 10.44
CA GLY A 123 -1.51 -0.50 11.18
C GLY A 123 -1.87 0.90 10.71
N LEU A 124 -2.74 1.03 9.71
CA LEU A 124 -3.11 2.29 9.08
C LEU A 124 -4.41 2.83 9.67
N GLU A 125 -4.41 4.10 10.06
CA GLU A 125 -5.65 4.80 10.38
C GLU A 125 -6.37 5.17 9.06
N VAL A 126 -7.41 4.40 8.71
CA VAL A 126 -8.13 4.50 7.42
C VAL A 126 -8.69 5.91 7.19
N SER A 127 -9.21 6.55 8.23
CA SER A 127 -9.69 7.95 8.19
C SER A 127 -8.58 8.92 7.76
N ALA A 128 -7.37 8.75 8.28
CA ALA A 128 -6.23 9.64 7.98
C ALA A 128 -5.81 9.57 6.50
N VAL A 129 -6.12 8.48 5.79
CA VAL A 129 -5.84 8.35 4.36
C VAL A 129 -7.02 8.80 3.52
N PHE A 130 -8.25 8.39 3.83
CA PHE A 130 -9.38 8.59 2.90
C PHE A 130 -10.26 9.81 3.20
N GLN A 131 -10.22 10.42 4.39
CA GLN A 131 -11.00 11.63 4.70
C GLN A 131 -10.33 12.93 4.24
N VAL A 132 -9.14 12.84 3.65
CA VAL A 132 -8.41 13.98 3.11
C VAL A 132 -9.04 14.41 1.78
N PRO A 133 -9.42 15.68 1.57
CA PRO A 133 -10.13 16.14 0.37
C PRO A 133 -9.45 15.74 -0.95
N GLU A 134 -8.12 15.72 -0.96
CA GLU A 134 -7.31 15.33 -2.12
C GLU A 134 -7.50 13.85 -2.52
N MET A 135 -8.05 13.01 -1.63
CA MET A 135 -8.24 11.57 -1.79
C MET A 135 -9.63 11.16 -2.26
N GLU A 136 -10.57 12.09 -2.43
CA GLU A 136 -11.84 11.81 -3.12
C GLU A 136 -11.57 11.27 -4.54
N SER A 137 -10.56 11.83 -5.21
CA SER A 137 -10.09 11.36 -6.51
C SER A 137 -9.53 9.93 -6.50
N LEU A 138 -9.00 9.48 -5.35
CA LEU A 138 -8.54 8.11 -5.17
C LEU A 138 -9.74 7.17 -5.03
N ILE A 139 -10.78 7.53 -4.27
CA ILE A 139 -11.98 6.71 -4.09
C ILE A 139 -12.70 6.49 -5.42
N HIS A 140 -12.89 7.53 -6.22
CA HIS A 140 -13.47 7.38 -7.57
C HIS A 140 -12.64 6.46 -8.48
N ARG A 141 -11.31 6.51 -8.34
CA ARG A 141 -10.41 5.61 -9.07
C ARG A 141 -10.55 4.17 -8.61
N LEU A 142 -10.62 3.94 -7.29
CA LEU A 142 -10.88 2.61 -6.71
C LEU A 142 -12.22 2.04 -7.19
N TYR A 143 -13.28 2.85 -7.25
CA TYR A 143 -14.56 2.45 -7.87
C TYR A 143 -14.39 1.99 -9.32
N SER A 144 -13.72 2.81 -10.14
CA SER A 144 -13.47 2.49 -11.55
C SER A 144 -12.68 1.18 -11.70
N TRP A 145 -11.64 0.98 -10.88
CA TRP A 145 -10.86 -0.24 -10.90
C TRP A 145 -11.62 -1.47 -10.38
N ALA A 146 -12.40 -1.31 -9.31
CA ALA A 146 -13.23 -2.39 -8.76
C ALA A 146 -14.31 -2.85 -9.76
N GLU A 147 -14.83 -1.95 -10.60
CA GLU A 147 -15.83 -2.29 -11.62
C GLU A 147 -15.19 -2.86 -12.89
N LYS A 148 -14.17 -2.17 -13.44
CA LYS A 148 -13.73 -2.33 -14.84
C LYS A 148 -12.36 -2.98 -15.00
N SER A 149 -11.48 -2.92 -14.00
CA SER A 149 -10.11 -3.43 -14.16
C SER A 149 -10.07 -4.97 -14.22
N PRO A 150 -9.04 -5.56 -14.85
CA PRO A 150 -8.77 -6.99 -14.75
C PRO A 150 -8.20 -7.36 -13.37
N GLN A 151 -8.25 -8.64 -13.03
CA GLN A 151 -7.57 -9.20 -11.87
C GLN A 151 -6.04 -9.11 -12.03
N PRO A 152 -5.28 -8.95 -10.93
CA PRO A 152 -5.73 -8.87 -9.53
C PRO A 152 -6.15 -7.46 -9.07
N LEU A 153 -5.93 -6.42 -9.90
CA LEU A 153 -6.18 -5.02 -9.53
C LEU A 153 -7.62 -4.79 -9.05
N LYS A 154 -8.60 -5.42 -9.72
CA LYS A 154 -10.00 -5.38 -9.33
C LYS A 154 -10.21 -5.81 -7.88
N SER A 155 -9.68 -6.98 -7.49
CA SER A 155 -9.84 -7.51 -6.14
C SER A 155 -9.18 -6.61 -5.09
N TYR A 156 -7.98 -6.10 -5.38
CA TYR A 156 -7.31 -5.20 -4.44
C TYR A 156 -8.05 -3.86 -4.30
N ALA A 157 -8.54 -3.30 -5.42
CA ALA A 157 -9.33 -2.07 -5.41
C ALA A 157 -10.65 -2.26 -4.65
N THR A 158 -11.32 -3.41 -4.78
CA THR A 158 -12.51 -3.73 -3.98
C THR A 158 -12.21 -3.77 -2.49
N GLY A 159 -11.09 -4.38 -2.07
CA GLY A 159 -10.70 -4.41 -0.66
C GLY A 159 -10.44 -3.01 -0.08
N LEU A 160 -9.70 -2.18 -0.82
CA LEU A 160 -9.43 -0.79 -0.39
C LEU A 160 -10.70 0.06 -0.38
N LEU A 161 -11.60 -0.16 -1.34
CA LEU A 161 -12.88 0.52 -1.38
C LEU A 161 -13.76 0.12 -0.19
N ALA A 162 -13.81 -1.17 0.16
CA ALA A 162 -14.54 -1.64 1.34
C ALA A 162 -14.03 -0.94 2.61
N ALA A 163 -12.72 -0.88 2.79
CA ALA A 163 -12.09 -0.15 3.89
C ALA A 163 -12.51 1.33 3.94
N ALA A 164 -12.51 2.01 2.79
CA ALA A 164 -12.94 3.40 2.71
C ALA A 164 -14.43 3.57 3.05
N MET A 165 -15.28 2.59 2.68
CA MET A 165 -16.72 2.60 2.95
C MET A 165 -17.07 2.29 4.42
N ASP A 166 -16.17 1.68 5.19
CA ASP A 166 -16.37 1.50 6.64
C ASP A 166 -16.32 2.85 7.39
N VAL A 167 -15.74 3.88 6.77
CA VAL A 167 -15.78 5.26 7.27
C VAL A 167 -17.11 5.92 6.90
N GLN A 168 -17.98 6.13 7.89
CA GLN A 168 -19.35 6.62 7.67
C GLN A 168 -19.43 7.94 6.89
N ASP A 169 -18.56 8.90 7.19
CA ASP A 169 -18.53 10.21 6.51
C ASP A 169 -18.22 10.07 5.01
N ILE A 170 -17.35 9.12 4.68
CA ILE A 170 -17.01 8.83 3.29
C ILE A 170 -18.20 8.16 2.62
N ALA A 171 -18.73 7.10 3.22
CA ALA A 171 -19.87 6.35 2.68
C ALA A 171 -21.10 7.24 2.45
N ALA A 172 -21.33 8.24 3.30
CA ALA A 172 -22.43 9.19 3.15
C ALA A 172 -22.37 9.99 1.84
N ASN A 173 -21.17 10.25 1.30
CA ASN A 173 -20.98 10.97 0.05
C ASN A 173 -21.27 10.13 -1.21
N PHE A 174 -21.45 8.81 -1.06
CA PHE A 174 -21.68 7.86 -2.16
C PHE A 174 -23.04 7.12 -2.05
N ARG A 175 -23.95 7.62 -1.21
CA ARG A 175 -25.33 7.10 -1.08
C ARG A 175 -26.27 7.61 -2.18
#